data_AF-A0A3Q2HD94-F1
#
_entry.id   AF-A0A3Q2HD94-F1
#
_cell.length_a   1.000
_cell.length_b   1.000
_cell.length_c   1.000
_cell.angle_alpha   90.00
_cell.angle_beta   90.00
_cell.angle_gamma   90.00
#
_symmetry.space_group_name_H-M   'P 1'
#
loop_
_entity.id
_entity.type
_entity.pdbx_description
1 polymer ?
#
loop_
_entity_poly.entity_id
_entity_poly.type
_entity_poly.pdbx_seq_one_letter_code
_entity_poly.pdbx_strand_id
1 'polypeptide(L)' 'YLHGSVSGGLVRDQAPKVAKQEKKKTGRGKQRMLYKLHFVNVVPTFGKKKGPNANS' A
#
# COMPACT_ATOMS: atom_id res chain seq x y z
N TYR A 1 20.41 41.77 -12.12
CA TYR A 1 20.65 40.36 -11.77
C TYR A 1 19.34 39.75 -11.33
N LEU A 2 18.70 38.96 -12.21
CA LEU A 2 17.40 38.38 -11.94
C LEU A 2 17.59 37.26 -10.89
N HIS A 3 17.13 37.48 -9.66
CA HIS A 3 17.16 36.50 -8.59
C HIS A 3 15.80 35.80 -8.52
N GLY A 4 15.79 34.49 -8.71
CA GLY A 4 14.61 33.64 -8.51
C GLY A 4 14.04 33.07 -9.81
N SER A 5 14.69 32.03 -10.35
CA SER A 5 14.02 31.10 -11.25
C SER A 5 13.52 29.92 -10.43
N VAL A 6 12.21 29.65 -10.50
CA VAL A 6 11.60 28.48 -9.86
C VAL A 6 11.80 27.29 -10.78
N SER A 7 12.87 26.53 -10.55
CA SER A 7 13.09 25.25 -11.22
C SER A 7 12.33 24.14 -10.48
N GLY A 8 11.11 23.84 -10.94
CA GLY A 8 10.33 22.70 -10.46
C GLY A 8 10.77 21.39 -11.12
N GLY A 9 10.62 20.25 -10.43
CA GLY A 9 10.84 18.90 -10.99
C GLY A 9 11.91 18.06 -10.30
N LEU A 10 12.89 18.71 -9.66
CA LEU A 10 14.08 18.10 -9.07
C LEU A 10 13.80 16.81 -8.27
N VAL A 11 12.79 16.84 -7.39
CA VAL A 11 12.48 15.72 -6.50
C VAL A 11 11.88 14.52 -7.24
N ARG A 12 11.10 14.76 -8.31
CA ARG A 12 10.51 13.69 -9.12
C ARG A 12 11.55 13.05 -10.04
N ASP A 13 12.47 13.85 -10.55
CA ASP A 13 13.52 13.39 -11.48
C ASP A 13 14.68 12.70 -10.77
N GLN A 14 14.94 13.06 -9.50
CA GLN A 14 15.92 12.37 -8.65
C GLN A 14 15.42 11.05 -8.06
N ALA A 15 14.11 10.84 -7.97
CA ALA A 15 13.57 9.62 -7.37
C ALA A 15 13.93 8.38 -8.22
N PRO A 16 14.50 7.31 -7.62
CA PRO A 16 14.87 6.13 -8.38
C PRO A 16 13.64 5.50 -9.04
N LYS A 17 13.78 5.13 -10.31
CA LYS A 17 12.68 4.51 -11.06
C LYS A 17 12.47 3.07 -10.59
N VAL A 18 11.44 2.85 -9.77
CA VAL A 18 11.06 1.51 -9.33
C VAL A 18 10.15 0.85 -10.38
N ALA A 19 10.53 -0.35 -10.82
CA ALA A 19 9.71 -1.15 -11.72
C ALA A 19 8.42 -1.63 -11.03
N LYS A 20 7.32 -1.72 -11.77
CA LYS A 20 6.05 -2.25 -11.24
C LYS A 20 6.18 -3.75 -11.05
N GLN A 21 5.74 -4.24 -9.90
CA GLN A 21 5.61 -5.67 -9.65
C GLN A 21 4.37 -6.25 -10.35
N GLU A 22 4.43 -7.55 -10.68
CA GLU A 22 3.30 -8.28 -11.26
C GLU A 22 2.11 -8.38 -10.30
N LYS A 23 0.89 -8.36 -10.87
CA LYS A 23 -0.35 -8.33 -10.10
C LYS A 23 -0.78 -9.73 -9.67
N LYS A 24 -1.27 -9.84 -8.44
CA LYS A 24 -1.79 -11.08 -7.83
C LYS A 24 -3.23 -11.39 -8.28
N LYS A 25 -3.78 -12.50 -7.75
CA LYS A 25 -5.13 -13.04 -8.01
C LYS A 25 -6.23 -11.96 -8.06
N THR A 26 -7.10 -12.05 -9.07
CA THR A 26 -8.23 -11.16 -9.31
C THR A 26 -9.58 -11.90 -9.21
N GLY A 27 -10.70 -11.15 -9.22
CA GLY A 27 -12.06 -11.69 -9.28
C GLY A 27 -12.48 -12.53 -8.07
N ARG A 28 -13.25 -13.60 -8.32
CA ARG A 28 -13.84 -14.48 -7.29
C ARG A 28 -12.80 -15.11 -6.37
N GLY A 29 -11.62 -15.44 -6.90
CA GLY A 29 -10.51 -15.98 -6.11
C GLY A 29 -10.02 -15.02 -5.03
N LYS A 30 -9.97 -13.72 -5.35
CA LYS A 30 -9.61 -12.66 -4.39
C LYS A 30 -10.69 -12.50 -3.32
N GLN A 31 -11.96 -12.50 -3.71
CA GLN A 31 -13.08 -12.37 -2.77
C GLN A 31 -13.11 -13.52 -1.76
N ARG A 32 -12.90 -14.76 -2.22
CA ARG A 32 -12.78 -15.93 -1.33
C ARG A 32 -11.65 -15.79 -0.31
N MET A 33 -10.50 -15.27 -0.74
CA MET A 33 -9.36 -15.05 0.15
C MET A 33 -9.68 -13.99 1.22
N LEU A 34 -10.25 -12.85 0.83
CA LEU A 34 -10.60 -11.78 1.76
C LEU A 34 -11.65 -12.24 2.78
N TYR A 35 -12.68 -12.98 2.35
CA TYR A 35 -13.68 -13.53 3.26
C TYR A 35 -13.04 -14.44 4.32
N LYS A 36 -12.16 -15.34 3.89
CA LYS A 36 -11.46 -16.23 4.81
C LYS A 36 -10.60 -15.45 5.81
N LEU A 37 -9.86 -14.44 5.34
CA LEU A 37 -8.99 -13.62 6.20
C LEU A 37 -9.76 -12.75 7.20
N HIS A 38 -10.88 -12.15 6.79
CA HIS A 38 -11.62 -11.21 7.64
C HIS A 38 -12.61 -11.86 8.59
N PHE A 39 -13.19 -13.02 8.22
CA PHE A 39 -14.32 -13.59 8.96
C PHE A 39 -14.09 -15.00 9.46
N VAL A 40 -13.47 -15.88 8.66
CA VAL A 40 -13.32 -17.30 9.04
C VAL A 40 -12.11 -17.51 9.93
N ASN A 41 -10.98 -16.88 9.59
CA ASN A 41 -9.71 -17.07 10.29
C ASN A 41 -9.49 -16.06 11.42
N VAL A 42 -10.42 -15.14 11.67
CA VAL A 42 -10.26 -14.13 12.72
C VAL A 42 -10.55 -14.75 14.09
N VAL A 43 -9.56 -14.75 14.98
CA VAL A 43 -9.76 -15.12 16.39
C VAL A 43 -10.07 -13.84 17.16
N PRO A 44 -11.22 -13.75 17.87
CA PRO A 44 -11.51 -12.59 18.70
C PRO A 44 -10.54 -12.56 19.89
N THR A 45 -9.58 -11.64 19.85
CA THR A 45 -8.61 -11.41 20.92
C THR A 45 -9.11 -10.29 21.84
N PHE A 46 -8.76 -10.36 23.13
CA PHE A 46 -8.99 -9.26 24.06
C PHE A 46 -8.09 -8.06 23.74
N GLY A 47 -8.60 -6.84 23.90
CA GLY A 47 -7.88 -5.59 23.61
C GLY A 47 -8.23 -4.97 22.24
N LYS A 48 -7.45 -3.95 21.84
CA LYS A 48 -7.69 -3.22 20.58
C LYS A 48 -7.35 -4.11 19.37
N LYS A 49 -8.28 -4.24 18.43
CA LYS A 49 -8.04 -4.99 17.18
C LYS A 49 -6.93 -4.31 16.37
N LYS A 50 -5.88 -5.05 16.02
CA LYS A 50 -4.82 -4.59 15.12
C LYS A 50 -5.34 -4.55 13.68
N GLY A 51 -5.05 -3.46 12.98
CA GLY A 51 -5.49 -3.24 11.61
C GLY A 51 -4.70 -4.07 10.58
N PRO A 52 -5.24 -4.26 9.36
CA PRO A 52 -4.67 -5.13 8.33
C PRO A 52 -3.30 -4.68 7.77
N ASN A 53 -2.88 -3.44 7.99
CA ASN A 53 -1.58 -2.91 7.57
C ASN A 53 -0.92 -2.12 8.71
N ALA A 54 -0.98 -2.65 9.93
CA ALA A 54 -0.39 -2.01 11.09
C ALA A 54 1.12 -2.34 11.18
N ASN A 55 1.96 -1.33 10.91
CA ASN A 55 3.43 -1.39 11.00
C ASN A 55 3.95 -1.01 12.39
N SER A 56 3.22 -1.43 13.44
CA SER A 56 3.63 -1.31 14.84
C SER A 56 4.31 -2.58 15.31
#